data_AF-A0A8T8WFE5-F1
#
_entry.id   AF-A0A8T8WFE5-F1
#
_cell.length_a   1.000
_cell.length_b   1.000
_cell.length_c   1.000
_cell.angle_alpha   90.00
_cell.angle_beta   90.00
_cell.angle_gamma   90.00
#
_symmetry.space_group_name_H-M   'P 1'
#
loop_
_entity.id
_entity.type
_entity.pdbx_description
1 polymer ?
#
loop_
_entity_poly.entity_id
_entity_poly.type
_entity_poly.pdbx_seq_one_letter_code
_entity_poly.pdbx_strand_id
1 'polypeptide(L)'
;MFRGAGDSEFAFELLVSRWAELAWHPAADDRPVVVARQLGTRERRWDTVVVEVDPDALDVRRAFGDRGLDSDLLRVVRGAPREYAWYRDALDDPGFPWRYVREAVHRAAGRDLIEKRGGRNGRIEFRRKREYPDWVERVVAIENKPDLDASAAAALSDQLRHDVDAGLADEVWVATSATGDRVSPALLEDMPVEVGVVEFDFSEGVAADAAEVVWHPTALAADGDPRTRLLLAERAYGKGWRSFRETMRPDCRHFELHREGRALVPYCTAKERVPTAAECKGGCPDFSPEPPQWRTNGWPIEGGPGKGVRALLERRRARERRRAVGEE
;
A
#
# COMPACT_ATOMS: atom_id res chain seq x y z
N MET A 1 24.73 15.39 -4.56
CA MET A 1 24.95 14.29 -5.52
C MET A 1 24.66 13.01 -4.76
N PHE A 2 23.54 12.35 -5.09
CA PHE A 2 22.95 11.23 -4.35
C PHE A 2 24.02 10.19 -3.97
N ARG A 3 24.29 10.03 -2.66
CA ARG A 3 25.09 8.94 -2.14
C ARG A 3 24.12 7.96 -1.48
N GLY A 4 23.71 6.97 -2.26
CA GLY A 4 22.81 5.91 -1.82
C GLY A 4 21.81 5.53 -2.88
N ALA A 5 21.26 4.33 -2.72
CA ALA A 5 20.32 3.74 -3.65
C ALA A 5 19.17 4.72 -3.96
N GLY A 6 19.14 5.28 -5.18
CA GLY A 6 18.08 6.23 -5.53
C GLY A 6 18.39 7.26 -6.60
N ASP A 7 18.89 6.88 -7.78
CA ASP A 7 19.01 7.82 -8.92
C ASP A 7 17.64 8.27 -9.49
N SER A 8 16.52 7.94 -8.83
CA SER A 8 15.17 8.36 -9.20
C SER A 8 14.24 8.42 -7.99
N GLU A 9 13.27 9.34 -8.00
CA GLU A 9 12.18 9.41 -7.00
C GLU A 9 11.50 8.06 -6.82
N PHE A 10 11.24 7.36 -7.94
CA PHE A 10 10.66 6.03 -7.90
C PHE A 10 11.47 5.03 -7.08
N ALA A 11 12.81 5.01 -7.22
CA ALA A 11 13.64 4.13 -6.41
C ALA A 11 13.54 4.49 -4.92
N PHE A 12 13.63 5.78 -4.59
CA PHE A 12 13.50 6.29 -3.23
C PHE A 12 12.16 5.87 -2.59
N GLU A 13 11.04 5.99 -3.30
CA GLU A 13 9.73 5.52 -2.83
C GLU A 13 9.74 4.02 -2.47
N LEU A 14 10.41 3.17 -3.28
CA LEU A 14 10.53 1.73 -3.00
C LEU A 14 11.29 1.48 -1.69
N LEU A 15 12.30 2.29 -1.41
CA LEU A 15 13.15 2.16 -0.23
C LEU A 15 12.43 2.66 1.02
N VAL A 16 11.79 3.84 0.97
CA VAL A 16 10.97 4.36 2.08
C VAL A 16 9.85 3.37 2.43
N SER A 17 9.16 2.81 1.43
CA SER A 17 8.13 1.81 1.68
C SER A 17 8.69 0.54 2.33
N ARG A 18 9.91 0.12 1.95
CA ARG A 18 10.56 -1.02 2.61
C ARG A 18 10.95 -0.65 4.04
N TRP A 19 11.50 0.53 4.27
CA TRP A 19 11.79 0.97 5.63
C TRP A 19 10.52 0.96 6.49
N ALA A 20 9.39 1.47 5.99
CA ALA A 20 8.12 1.44 6.72
C ALA A 20 7.65 0.00 7.03
N GLU A 21 7.83 -0.96 6.13
CA GLU A 21 7.57 -2.38 6.43
C GLU A 21 8.49 -2.94 7.53
N LEU A 22 9.68 -2.34 7.70
CA LEU A 22 10.70 -2.81 8.62
C LEU A 22 10.56 -2.23 10.01
N ALA A 23 10.31 -0.93 10.11
CA ALA A 23 10.51 -0.11 11.30
C ALA A 23 9.60 1.11 11.34
N TRP A 24 8.40 1.05 10.75
CA TRP A 24 7.43 2.12 10.94
C TRP A 24 7.14 2.31 12.43
N HIS A 25 7.24 3.57 12.88
CA HIS A 25 7.46 4.08 14.25
C HIS A 25 8.92 4.26 14.68
N PRO A 26 9.59 5.32 14.18
CA PRO A 26 10.90 5.71 14.69
C PRO A 26 10.90 6.19 16.17
N ALA A 27 9.73 6.37 16.80
CA ALA A 27 9.60 6.96 18.14
C ALA A 27 8.85 6.07 19.18
N ALA A 28 8.39 4.88 18.80
CA ALA A 28 7.62 3.96 19.67
C ALA A 28 7.98 2.49 19.40
N ASP A 29 7.46 1.57 20.21
CA ASP A 29 7.61 0.12 20.01
C ASP A 29 7.08 -0.33 18.63
N ASP A 30 7.63 -1.43 18.10
CA ASP A 30 7.24 -2.02 16.80
C ASP A 30 5.72 -2.26 16.77
N ARG A 31 5.02 -1.56 15.87
CA ARG A 31 3.58 -1.74 15.67
C ARG A 31 3.34 -2.56 14.41
N PRO A 32 2.39 -3.51 14.44
CA PRO A 32 1.96 -4.17 13.22
C PRO A 32 1.40 -3.13 12.25
N VAL A 33 1.86 -3.20 11.00
CA VAL A 33 1.44 -2.27 9.96
C VAL A 33 1.15 -2.96 8.64
N VAL A 34 0.23 -2.38 7.88
CA VAL A 34 0.06 -2.65 6.46
C VAL A 34 0.53 -1.44 5.68
N VAL A 35 1.65 -1.58 4.99
CA VAL A 35 2.19 -0.54 4.12
C VAL A 35 1.61 -0.68 2.71
N ALA A 36 1.26 0.44 2.10
CA ALA A 36 0.76 0.51 0.74
C ALA A 36 1.41 1.62 -0.07
N ARG A 37 1.90 1.26 -1.25
CA ARG A 37 2.47 2.24 -2.19
C ARG A 37 1.45 2.84 -3.11
N GLN A 38 1.64 4.13 -3.39
CA GLN A 38 1.06 4.79 -4.53
C GLN A 38 -0.47 4.63 -4.52
N LEU A 39 -1.04 4.84 -3.34
CA LEU A 39 -2.40 4.51 -2.94
C LEU A 39 -3.19 5.80 -2.69
N GLY A 40 -4.48 5.80 -3.03
CA GLY A 40 -5.29 6.99 -2.96
C GLY A 40 -6.77 6.75 -3.07
N THR A 41 -7.57 7.79 -2.97
CA THR A 41 -8.99 7.82 -3.33
C THR A 41 -9.14 8.08 -4.84
N ARG A 42 -10.30 8.59 -5.29
CA ARG A 42 -10.42 9.15 -6.65
C ARG A 42 -9.86 10.57 -6.73
N GLU A 43 -9.75 11.25 -5.60
CA GLU A 43 -9.47 12.67 -5.49
C GLU A 43 -8.01 12.94 -5.12
N ARG A 44 -7.38 12.04 -4.36
CA ARG A 44 -6.03 12.20 -3.83
C ARG A 44 -5.25 10.89 -3.84
N ARG A 45 -3.93 10.92 -4.06
CA ARG A 45 -3.06 9.74 -4.10
C ARG A 45 -1.72 10.00 -3.44
N TRP A 46 -1.45 9.28 -2.36
CA TRP A 46 -0.23 9.34 -1.60
C TRP A 46 0.81 8.36 -2.11
N ASP A 47 2.09 8.73 -1.97
CA ASP A 47 3.20 7.89 -2.38
C ASP A 47 3.35 6.66 -1.50
N THR A 48 3.20 6.82 -0.18
CA THR A 48 3.15 5.73 0.78
C THR A 48 2.04 5.97 1.80
N VAL A 49 1.24 4.95 2.06
CA VAL A 49 0.23 4.92 3.12
C VAL A 49 0.61 3.82 4.08
N VAL A 50 0.71 4.13 5.36
CA VAL A 50 0.91 3.14 6.41
C VAL A 50 -0.36 3.02 7.22
N VAL A 51 -0.88 1.82 7.35
CA VAL A 51 -2.05 1.53 8.19
C VAL A 51 -1.56 0.81 9.42
N GLU A 52 -1.62 1.47 10.56
CA GLU A 52 -1.45 0.84 11.87
C GLU A 52 -2.70 0.06 12.20
N VAL A 53 -2.52 -1.15 12.70
CA VAL A 53 -3.60 -2.12 12.87
C VAL A 53 -3.58 -2.72 14.25
N ASP A 54 -4.76 -3.10 14.73
CA ASP A 54 -4.87 -4.07 15.81
C ASP A 54 -4.54 -5.46 15.21
N PRO A 55 -3.52 -6.17 15.71
CA PRO A 55 -3.09 -7.45 15.14
C PRO A 55 -4.15 -8.55 15.26
N ASP A 56 -4.88 -8.60 16.36
CA ASP A 56 -5.92 -9.60 16.60
C ASP A 56 -7.12 -9.35 15.68
N ALA A 57 -7.52 -8.08 15.56
CA ALA A 57 -8.57 -7.66 14.64
C ALA A 57 -8.17 -7.88 13.17
N LEU A 58 -6.90 -7.66 12.82
CA LEU A 58 -6.37 -7.95 11.48
C LEU A 58 -6.39 -9.45 11.18
N ASP A 59 -6.14 -10.32 12.16
CA ASP A 59 -6.27 -11.76 11.96
C ASP A 59 -7.71 -12.17 11.65
N VAL A 60 -8.69 -11.61 12.39
CA VAL A 60 -10.12 -11.78 12.06
C VAL A 60 -10.42 -11.27 10.64
N ARG A 61 -9.82 -10.14 10.24
CA ARG A 61 -9.99 -9.59 8.89
C ARG A 61 -9.43 -10.54 7.82
N ARG A 62 -8.30 -11.21 8.04
CA ARG A 62 -7.73 -12.18 7.08
C ARG A 62 -8.66 -13.33 6.77
N ALA A 63 -9.53 -13.69 7.71
CA ALA A 63 -10.52 -14.72 7.52
C ALA A 63 -11.62 -14.36 6.46
N PHE A 64 -11.67 -13.11 6.00
CA PHE A 64 -12.45 -12.64 4.83
C PHE A 64 -11.65 -12.74 3.50
N GLY A 65 -10.46 -13.32 3.55
CA GLY A 65 -9.57 -13.59 2.44
C GLY A 65 -8.61 -12.45 2.10
N ASP A 66 -7.61 -12.78 1.30
CA ASP A 66 -6.45 -11.96 0.95
C ASP A 66 -6.74 -10.71 0.10
N ARG A 67 -7.93 -10.63 -0.48
CA ARG A 67 -8.36 -9.53 -1.33
C ARG A 67 -9.10 -8.50 -0.50
N GLY A 68 -8.80 -7.22 -0.76
CA GLY A 68 -9.57 -6.10 -0.22
C GLY A 68 -11.06 -6.20 -0.56
N LEU A 69 -11.87 -5.57 0.26
CA LEU A 69 -13.30 -5.39 0.08
C LEU A 69 -13.53 -3.98 -0.47
N ASP A 70 -14.28 -3.88 -1.58
CA ASP A 70 -14.74 -2.58 -2.07
C ASP A 70 -15.96 -2.10 -1.26
N SER A 71 -16.44 -0.90 -1.59
CA SER A 71 -17.57 -0.26 -0.88
C SER A 71 -18.80 -1.15 -0.81
N ASP A 72 -19.11 -1.85 -1.89
CA ASP A 72 -20.29 -2.72 -1.97
C ASP A 72 -20.14 -3.97 -1.10
N LEU A 73 -18.95 -4.60 -1.12
CA LEU A 73 -18.69 -5.75 -0.25
C LEU A 73 -18.62 -5.36 1.21
N LEU A 74 -18.01 -4.23 1.56
CA LEU A 74 -17.97 -3.72 2.94
C LEU A 74 -19.38 -3.45 3.46
N ARG A 75 -20.24 -2.83 2.65
CA ARG A 75 -21.65 -2.62 3.01
C ARG A 75 -22.34 -3.94 3.34
N VAL A 76 -22.21 -4.94 2.47
CA VAL A 76 -22.85 -6.24 2.66
C VAL A 76 -22.31 -6.94 3.90
N VAL A 77 -20.98 -6.98 4.07
CA VAL A 77 -20.33 -7.72 5.15
C VAL A 77 -20.55 -7.07 6.51
N ARG A 78 -20.48 -5.73 6.60
CA ARG A 78 -20.75 -5.00 7.85
C ARG A 78 -22.24 -4.95 8.20
N GLY A 79 -23.11 -4.91 7.20
CA GLY A 79 -24.56 -4.95 7.39
C GLY A 79 -25.14 -6.36 7.46
N ALA A 80 -24.31 -7.41 7.45
CA ALA A 80 -24.79 -8.78 7.51
C ALA A 80 -25.31 -9.12 8.93
N PRO A 81 -26.57 -9.54 9.10
CA PRO A 81 -27.14 -9.85 10.40
C PRO A 81 -26.64 -11.20 10.94
N ARG A 82 -26.83 -11.46 12.25
CA ARG A 82 -26.49 -12.75 12.88
C ARG A 82 -27.38 -13.88 12.35
N GLU A 83 -28.68 -13.58 12.23
CA GLU A 83 -29.68 -14.50 11.71
C GLU A 83 -30.00 -14.19 10.26
N TYR A 84 -30.53 -15.17 9.52
CA TYR A 84 -30.96 -14.97 8.15
C TYR A 84 -32.06 -13.90 8.05
N ALA A 85 -31.81 -12.86 7.27
CA ALA A 85 -32.82 -11.86 6.94
C ALA A 85 -32.79 -11.53 5.44
N TRP A 86 -33.92 -11.03 4.93
CA TRP A 86 -34.01 -10.58 3.54
C TRP A 86 -33.07 -9.39 3.34
N TYR A 87 -32.29 -9.38 2.25
CA TYR A 87 -31.23 -8.37 2.10
C TYR A 87 -31.70 -6.92 2.10
N ARG A 88 -32.97 -6.67 1.77
CA ARG A 88 -33.55 -5.32 1.82
C ARG A 88 -34.01 -4.89 3.21
N ASP A 89 -34.27 -5.85 4.10
CA ASP A 89 -34.62 -5.56 5.50
C ASP A 89 -33.36 -5.40 6.37
N ALA A 90 -32.26 -6.05 5.97
CA ALA A 90 -31.03 -6.10 6.74
C ALA A 90 -30.03 -4.96 6.42
N LEU A 91 -30.11 -4.37 5.23
CA LEU A 91 -29.21 -3.30 4.79
C LEU A 91 -29.98 -1.99 4.73
N ASP A 92 -29.33 -0.89 5.14
CA ASP A 92 -29.88 0.46 4.96
C ASP A 92 -30.22 0.75 3.49
N ASP A 93 -31.05 1.76 3.22
CA ASP A 93 -31.36 2.20 1.86
C ASP A 93 -30.07 2.58 1.10
N PRO A 94 -29.82 2.01 -0.09
CA PRO A 94 -28.65 2.35 -0.89
C PRO A 94 -28.62 3.75 -1.49
N GLY A 95 -29.75 4.43 -1.67
CA GLY A 95 -29.79 5.67 -2.45
C GLY A 95 -29.56 5.46 -3.95
N PHE A 96 -29.56 4.20 -4.41
CA PHE A 96 -29.44 3.77 -5.80
C PHE A 96 -30.19 2.43 -6.01
N PRO A 97 -30.39 1.93 -7.25
CA PRO A 97 -31.22 0.74 -7.47
C PRO A 97 -30.74 -0.53 -6.74
N TRP A 98 -31.66 -1.20 -6.04
CA TRP A 98 -31.41 -2.45 -5.28
C TRP A 98 -30.81 -3.61 -6.09
N ARG A 99 -30.86 -3.58 -7.43
CA ARG A 99 -30.23 -4.61 -8.28
C ARG A 99 -28.71 -4.69 -8.05
N TYR A 100 -28.06 -3.56 -7.80
CA TYR A 100 -26.61 -3.49 -7.54
C TYR A 100 -26.26 -4.09 -6.17
N VAL A 101 -27.10 -3.84 -5.16
CA VAL A 101 -26.95 -4.48 -3.84
C VAL A 101 -27.14 -5.99 -3.94
N ARG A 102 -28.12 -6.44 -4.73
CA ARG A 102 -28.31 -7.87 -5.00
C ARG A 102 -27.06 -8.49 -5.63
N GLU A 103 -26.47 -7.86 -6.64
CA GLU A 103 -25.21 -8.31 -7.26
C GLU A 103 -24.08 -8.36 -6.23
N ALA A 104 -23.96 -7.37 -5.34
CA ALA A 104 -23.00 -7.36 -4.26
C ALA A 104 -23.18 -8.53 -3.28
N VAL A 105 -24.42 -8.87 -2.91
CA VAL A 105 -24.73 -10.05 -2.07
C VAL A 105 -24.32 -11.35 -2.78
N HIS A 106 -24.59 -11.47 -4.09
CA HIS A 106 -24.14 -12.64 -4.86
C HIS A 106 -22.61 -12.73 -4.91
N ARG A 107 -21.92 -11.61 -5.14
CA ARG A 107 -20.45 -11.54 -5.12
C ARG A 107 -19.88 -11.88 -3.75
N ALA A 108 -20.47 -11.38 -2.67
CA ALA A 108 -20.03 -11.64 -1.30
C ALA A 108 -20.17 -13.13 -0.95
N ALA A 109 -21.31 -13.75 -1.30
CA ALA A 109 -21.51 -15.19 -1.14
C ALA A 109 -20.56 -16.00 -2.02
N GLY A 110 -20.33 -15.60 -3.27
CA GLY A 110 -19.36 -16.25 -4.17
C GLY A 110 -17.90 -16.12 -3.72
N ARG A 111 -17.61 -15.14 -2.85
CA ARG A 111 -16.33 -14.97 -2.15
C ARG A 111 -16.30 -15.64 -0.77
N ASP A 112 -17.34 -16.38 -0.40
CA ASP A 112 -17.48 -17.03 0.89
C ASP A 112 -17.48 -16.08 2.11
N LEU A 113 -17.84 -14.80 1.91
CA LEU A 113 -17.81 -13.78 2.97
C LEU A 113 -19.05 -13.82 3.87
N ILE A 114 -20.16 -14.32 3.33
CA ILE A 114 -21.47 -14.41 3.98
C ILE A 114 -22.09 -15.76 3.65
N GLU A 115 -23.11 -16.16 4.41
CA GLU A 115 -24.01 -17.22 4.00
C GLU A 115 -25.23 -16.63 3.32
N LYS A 116 -25.68 -17.28 2.25
CA LYS A 116 -26.83 -16.85 1.46
C LYS A 116 -27.73 -18.05 1.16
N ARG A 117 -29.04 -17.87 1.30
CA ARG A 117 -30.04 -18.88 0.94
C ARG A 117 -31.23 -18.27 0.17
N GLY A 118 -32.01 -19.13 -0.46
CA GLY A 118 -33.33 -18.76 -0.97
C GLY A 118 -34.33 -18.71 0.18
N GLY A 119 -35.05 -17.60 0.31
CA GLY A 119 -36.19 -17.43 1.21
C GLY A 119 -37.52 -17.62 0.48
N ARG A 120 -38.63 -17.36 1.19
CA ARG A 120 -39.98 -17.44 0.61
C ARG A 120 -40.14 -16.46 -0.56
N ASN A 121 -40.94 -16.83 -1.56
CA ASN A 121 -41.26 -15.99 -2.73
C ASN A 121 -40.03 -15.49 -3.51
N GLY A 122 -38.94 -16.28 -3.53
CA GLY A 122 -37.72 -15.91 -4.26
C GLY A 122 -36.89 -14.80 -3.59
N ARG A 123 -37.17 -14.47 -2.31
CA ARG A 123 -36.32 -13.55 -1.53
C ARG A 123 -34.91 -14.12 -1.38
N ILE A 124 -33.92 -13.24 -1.41
CA ILE A 124 -32.54 -13.61 -1.09
C ILE A 124 -32.31 -13.25 0.37
N GLU A 125 -32.13 -14.27 1.20
CA GLU A 125 -31.78 -14.08 2.61
C GLU A 125 -30.30 -14.32 2.80
N PHE A 126 -29.70 -13.57 3.72
CA PHE A 126 -28.29 -13.73 4.04
C PHE A 126 -28.03 -13.47 5.52
N ARG A 127 -26.90 -13.99 6.00
CA ARG A 127 -26.38 -13.74 7.34
C ARG A 127 -24.86 -13.68 7.33
N ARG A 128 -24.29 -13.09 8.38
CA ARG A 128 -22.84 -13.05 8.60
C ARG A 128 -22.32 -14.44 8.96
N LYS A 129 -21.19 -14.83 8.36
CA LYS A 129 -20.41 -15.99 8.83
C LYS A 129 -19.61 -15.65 10.09
N ARG A 130 -19.13 -14.41 10.13
CA ARG A 130 -18.32 -13.82 11.18
C ARG A 130 -18.53 -12.32 11.18
N GLU A 131 -18.26 -11.68 12.31
CA GLU A 131 -18.32 -10.23 12.44
C GLU A 131 -17.15 -9.58 11.70
N TYR A 132 -17.40 -8.43 11.07
CA TYR A 132 -16.34 -7.66 10.45
C TYR A 132 -15.63 -6.84 11.53
N PRO A 133 -14.31 -6.98 11.71
CA PRO A 133 -13.60 -6.35 12.80
C PRO A 133 -13.30 -4.88 12.52
N ASP A 134 -13.11 -4.11 13.59
CA ASP A 134 -12.50 -2.79 13.51
C ASP A 134 -10.98 -2.96 13.66
N TRP A 135 -10.29 -3.13 12.53
CA TRP A 135 -8.88 -3.54 12.50
C TRP A 135 -7.91 -2.38 12.23
N VAL A 136 -8.43 -1.19 11.96
CA VAL A 136 -7.64 -0.01 11.59
C VAL A 136 -7.53 0.89 12.81
N GLU A 137 -6.32 1.09 13.30
CA GLU A 137 -6.07 2.02 14.41
C GLU A 137 -5.76 3.41 13.87
N ARG A 138 -4.82 3.49 12.91
CA ARG A 138 -4.39 4.76 12.32
C ARG A 138 -4.05 4.60 10.85
N VAL A 139 -4.22 5.69 10.11
CA VAL A 139 -3.82 5.83 8.71
C VAL A 139 -2.80 6.95 8.64
N VAL A 140 -1.60 6.65 8.18
CA VAL A 140 -0.53 7.64 8.00
C VAL A 140 -0.23 7.81 6.53
N ALA A 141 -0.12 9.05 6.08
CA ALA A 141 0.26 9.41 4.73
C ALA A 141 1.72 9.90 4.70
N ILE A 142 2.50 9.44 3.73
CA ILE A 142 3.88 9.87 3.50
C ILE A 142 4.01 10.28 2.04
N GLU A 143 4.47 11.51 1.83
CA GLU A 143 4.90 12.04 0.54
C GLU A 143 6.42 11.92 0.42
N ASN A 144 6.90 11.38 -0.69
CA ASN A 144 8.31 11.15 -0.90
C ASN A 144 8.89 12.27 -1.75
N LYS A 145 9.81 13.06 -1.17
CA LYS A 145 10.56 14.06 -1.92
C LYS A 145 12.06 13.99 -1.59
N PRO A 146 12.83 13.14 -2.30
CA PRO A 146 14.24 12.90 -1.97
C PRO A 146 15.13 14.14 -2.08
N ASP A 147 14.77 15.07 -2.96
CA ASP A 147 15.43 16.35 -3.23
C ASP A 147 14.56 17.51 -2.72
N LEU A 148 14.31 17.55 -1.42
CA LEU A 148 13.47 18.59 -0.81
C LEU A 148 14.27 19.90 -0.64
N ASP A 149 14.36 20.68 -1.73
CA ASP A 149 14.80 22.07 -1.69
C ASP A 149 13.63 23.04 -1.47
N ALA A 150 13.93 24.33 -1.30
CA ALA A 150 12.92 25.36 -1.08
C ALA A 150 11.84 25.45 -2.16
N SER A 151 12.20 25.21 -3.42
CA SER A 151 11.22 25.23 -4.51
C SER A 151 10.32 24.00 -4.46
N ALA A 152 10.89 22.83 -4.16
CA ALA A 152 10.15 21.59 -3.99
C ALA A 152 9.21 21.66 -2.79
N ALA A 153 9.67 22.20 -1.66
CA ALA A 153 8.86 22.39 -0.47
C ALA A 153 7.69 23.34 -0.73
N ALA A 154 7.93 24.48 -1.39
CA ALA A 154 6.87 25.42 -1.76
C ALA A 154 5.81 24.77 -2.67
N ALA A 155 6.23 23.94 -3.63
CA ALA A 155 5.31 23.21 -4.51
C ALA A 155 4.50 22.14 -3.78
N LEU A 156 5.08 21.50 -2.76
CA LEU A 156 4.45 20.44 -1.98
C LEU A 156 3.49 20.99 -0.91
N SER A 157 3.72 22.21 -0.43
CA SER A 157 2.99 22.84 0.69
C SER A 157 1.47 22.83 0.51
N ASP A 158 0.95 23.18 -0.68
CA ASP A 158 -0.50 23.19 -0.95
C ASP A 158 -1.11 21.78 -0.88
N GLN A 159 -0.39 20.77 -1.37
CA GLN A 159 -0.83 19.37 -1.32
C GLN A 159 -0.87 18.86 0.11
N LEU A 160 0.12 19.21 0.93
CA LEU A 160 0.17 18.83 2.34
C LEU A 160 -0.92 19.49 3.16
N ARG A 161 -1.21 20.78 2.93
CA ARG A 161 -2.35 21.47 3.58
C ARG A 161 -3.66 20.76 3.25
N HIS A 162 -3.85 20.38 1.99
CA HIS A 162 -5.03 19.62 1.61
C HIS A 162 -5.12 18.26 2.32
N ASP A 163 -4.01 17.55 2.49
CA ASP A 163 -4.00 16.27 3.19
C ASP A 163 -4.32 16.41 4.68
N VAL A 164 -3.80 17.47 5.31
CA VAL A 164 -4.13 17.84 6.69
C VAL A 164 -5.62 18.17 6.81
N ASP A 165 -6.13 19.06 5.96
CA ASP A 165 -7.52 19.53 5.99
C ASP A 165 -8.54 18.43 5.64
N ALA A 166 -8.15 17.45 4.81
CA ALA A 166 -9.05 16.36 4.42
C ALA A 166 -9.39 15.40 5.56
N GLY A 167 -8.59 15.40 6.65
CA GLY A 167 -8.83 14.57 7.84
C GLY A 167 -8.82 13.06 7.56
N LEU A 168 -8.27 12.62 6.42
CA LEU A 168 -8.24 11.21 6.03
C LEU A 168 -7.08 10.44 6.65
N ALA A 169 -6.01 11.13 7.06
CA ALA A 169 -4.87 10.56 7.76
C ALA A 169 -4.81 11.09 9.18
N ASP A 170 -4.31 10.26 10.10
CA ASP A 170 -4.02 10.61 11.49
C ASP A 170 -2.68 11.34 11.62
N GLU A 171 -1.77 11.14 10.66
CA GLU A 171 -0.51 11.86 10.50
C GLU A 171 -0.17 12.02 9.01
N VAL A 172 0.52 13.11 8.68
CA VAL A 172 1.09 13.36 7.36
C VAL A 172 2.59 13.59 7.52
N TRP A 173 3.37 12.98 6.64
CA TRP A 173 4.83 13.03 6.66
C TRP A 173 5.40 13.39 5.30
N VAL A 174 6.54 14.05 5.30
CA VAL A 174 7.44 14.16 4.16
C VAL A 174 8.68 13.32 4.42
N ALA A 175 8.97 12.41 3.49
CA ALA A 175 10.19 11.63 3.46
C ALA A 175 11.20 12.26 2.49
N THR A 176 12.40 12.57 2.96
CA THR A 176 13.45 13.18 2.13
C THR A 176 14.82 12.52 2.34
N SER A 177 15.78 12.79 1.45
CA SER A 177 17.14 12.26 1.62
C SER A 177 17.92 13.12 2.61
N ALA A 178 18.71 12.46 3.47
CA ALA A 178 19.61 13.17 4.37
C ALA A 178 20.64 13.98 3.58
N THR A 179 20.86 15.22 3.99
CA THR A 179 21.82 16.13 3.34
C THR A 179 23.20 16.08 3.99
N GLY A 180 23.28 15.58 5.23
CA GLY A 180 24.49 15.59 6.07
C GLY A 180 24.77 16.95 6.72
N ASP A 181 23.86 17.92 6.57
CA ASP A 181 23.95 19.23 7.20
C ASP A 181 23.63 19.16 8.71
N ARG A 182 24.25 20.04 9.50
CA ARG A 182 24.00 20.10 10.95
C ARG A 182 22.56 20.47 11.31
N VAL A 183 21.92 21.25 10.44
CA VAL A 183 20.50 21.59 10.51
C VAL A 183 19.92 21.15 9.19
N SER A 184 18.93 20.26 9.25
CA SER A 184 18.22 19.80 8.05
C SER A 184 17.62 21.02 7.32
N PRO A 185 17.90 21.19 6.01
CA PRO A 185 17.27 22.23 5.20
C PRO A 185 15.75 22.16 5.23
N ALA A 186 15.18 20.96 5.37
CA ALA A 186 13.74 20.76 5.45
C ALA A 186 13.09 21.49 6.65
N LEU A 187 13.84 21.75 7.72
CA LEU A 187 13.36 22.52 8.88
C LEU A 187 13.27 24.03 8.62
N LEU A 188 13.85 24.51 7.53
CA LEU A 188 13.84 25.92 7.14
C LEU A 188 12.73 26.24 6.13
N GLU A 189 12.05 25.23 5.60
CA GLU A 189 11.09 25.38 4.52
C GLU A 189 9.66 25.64 5.00
N ASP A 190 8.88 26.35 4.17
CA ASP A 190 7.49 26.73 4.45
C ASP A 190 6.52 25.56 4.21
N MET A 191 6.53 24.61 5.14
CA MET A 191 5.62 23.46 5.20
C MET A 191 4.61 23.61 6.36
N PRO A 192 3.42 22.98 6.26
CA PRO A 192 2.45 22.99 7.36
C PRO A 192 3.07 22.41 8.63
N VAL A 193 2.88 23.09 9.76
CA VAL A 193 3.52 22.73 11.04
C VAL A 193 3.09 21.38 11.57
N GLU A 194 1.93 20.89 11.13
CA GLU A 194 1.37 19.58 11.47
C GLU A 194 2.11 18.42 10.80
N VAL A 195 2.84 18.69 9.71
CA VAL A 195 3.45 17.66 8.86
C VAL A 195 4.82 17.27 9.41
N GLY A 196 5.01 15.98 9.67
CA GLY A 196 6.28 15.42 10.09
C GLY A 196 7.31 15.40 8.97
N VAL A 197 8.60 15.44 9.32
CA VAL A 197 9.70 15.28 8.36
C VAL A 197 10.64 14.18 8.84
N VAL A 198 10.87 13.22 7.96
CA VAL A 198 11.79 12.11 8.17
C VAL A 198 12.84 12.08 7.05
N GLU A 199 14.11 12.07 7.45
CA GLU A 199 15.25 12.00 6.54
C GLU A 199 15.78 10.58 6.44
N PHE A 200 16.30 10.22 5.27
CA PHE A 200 16.84 8.90 4.98
C PHE A 200 18.25 8.97 4.42
N ASP A 201 19.15 8.18 5.01
CA ASP A 201 20.42 7.82 4.40
C ASP A 201 20.36 6.36 3.93
N PHE A 202 20.29 6.18 2.60
CA PHE A 202 20.32 4.86 1.97
C PHE A 202 21.67 4.54 1.31
N SER A 203 22.75 5.24 1.70
CA SER A 203 24.12 5.00 1.20
C SER A 203 24.59 3.56 1.39
N GLU A 204 24.19 2.93 2.50
CA GLU A 204 24.49 1.53 2.82
C GLU A 204 23.32 0.56 2.51
N GLY A 205 22.28 1.07 1.84
CA GLY A 205 21.03 0.36 1.55
C GLY A 205 20.01 0.43 2.70
N VAL A 206 18.85 -0.22 2.52
CA VAL A 206 17.74 -0.09 3.49
C VAL A 206 17.97 -0.98 4.72
N ALA A 207 17.95 -0.34 5.89
CA ALA A 207 17.92 -0.96 7.22
C ALA A 207 16.79 -0.37 8.07
N ALA A 208 16.59 -0.88 9.29
CA ALA A 208 15.53 -0.42 10.20
C ALA A 208 15.83 0.99 10.76
N ASP A 209 17.10 1.27 10.98
CA ASP A 209 17.68 2.50 11.51
C ASP A 209 18.10 3.50 10.43
N ALA A 210 17.70 3.28 9.17
CA ALA A 210 18.04 4.14 8.04
C ALA A 210 17.29 5.50 8.01
N ALA A 211 16.53 5.81 9.05
CA ALA A 211 15.65 6.98 9.12
C ALA A 211 15.92 7.82 10.36
N GLU A 212 15.92 9.13 10.20
CA GLU A 212 15.99 10.11 11.28
C GLU A 212 14.77 11.04 11.23
N VAL A 213 14.03 11.13 12.33
CA VAL A 213 12.94 12.11 12.45
C VAL A 213 13.53 13.46 12.81
N VAL A 214 13.46 14.41 11.89
CA VAL A 214 13.94 15.78 12.10
C VAL A 214 12.82 16.71 12.56
N TRP A 215 11.56 16.40 12.22
CA TRP A 215 10.37 17.08 12.73
C TRP A 215 9.25 16.08 13.01
N HIS A 216 8.69 16.11 14.22
CA HIS A 216 7.58 15.23 14.59
C HIS A 216 6.25 15.81 14.10
N PRO A 217 5.37 14.99 13.50
CA PRO A 217 4.05 15.43 13.08
C PRO A 217 3.18 15.76 14.29
N THR A 218 2.16 16.58 14.05
CA THR A 218 1.04 16.71 14.98
C THR A 218 -0.01 15.68 14.64
N ALA A 219 -0.51 14.96 15.65
CA ALA A 219 -1.64 14.05 15.46
C ALA A 219 -2.87 14.85 15.02
N LEU A 220 -3.44 14.48 13.87
CA LEU A 220 -4.58 15.14 13.29
C LEU A 220 -5.88 14.62 13.92
N ALA A 221 -6.87 15.49 14.05
CA ALA A 221 -8.24 15.06 14.27
C ALA A 221 -8.70 14.39 12.97
N ALA A 222 -8.54 13.07 12.85
CA ALA A 222 -8.90 12.32 11.66
C ALA A 222 -10.43 12.22 11.47
N ASP A 223 -11.05 13.37 11.24
CA ASP A 223 -12.50 13.62 11.18
C ASP A 223 -13.08 13.49 9.76
N GLY A 224 -12.24 13.14 8.79
CA GLY A 224 -12.66 12.76 7.45
C GLY A 224 -13.59 11.53 7.45
N ASP A 225 -14.31 11.32 6.35
CA ASP A 225 -15.34 10.26 6.26
C ASP A 225 -14.79 8.87 6.68
N PRO A 226 -15.30 8.27 7.77
CA PRO A 226 -14.81 6.98 8.26
C PRO A 226 -14.95 5.84 7.25
N ARG A 227 -15.94 5.93 6.34
CA ARG A 227 -16.10 4.94 5.27
C ARG A 227 -14.96 5.04 4.26
N THR A 228 -14.57 6.25 3.89
CA THR A 228 -13.43 6.52 2.99
C THR A 228 -12.12 6.06 3.62
N ARG A 229 -11.89 6.33 4.91
CA ARG A 229 -10.73 5.84 5.66
C ARG A 229 -10.64 4.30 5.65
N LEU A 230 -11.73 3.62 5.99
CA LEU A 230 -11.78 2.15 5.93
C LEU A 230 -11.57 1.61 4.51
N LEU A 231 -12.10 2.28 3.49
CA LEU A 231 -11.87 1.90 2.09
C LEU A 231 -10.42 2.05 1.67
N LEU A 232 -9.74 3.11 2.14
CA LEU A 232 -8.31 3.29 1.91
C LEU A 232 -7.53 2.14 2.55
N ALA A 233 -7.83 1.82 3.80
CA ALA A 233 -7.22 0.69 4.52
C ALA A 233 -7.51 -0.66 3.84
N GLU A 234 -8.73 -0.93 3.38
CA GLU A 234 -9.06 -2.14 2.63
C GLU A 234 -8.29 -2.27 1.31
N ARG A 235 -8.06 -1.13 0.64
CA ARG A 235 -7.21 -1.09 -0.55
C ARG A 235 -5.74 -1.29 -0.20
N ALA A 236 -5.26 -0.76 0.92
CA ALA A 236 -3.93 -1.04 1.45
C ALA A 236 -3.77 -2.52 1.76
N TYR A 237 -4.73 -3.13 2.46
CA TYR A 237 -4.74 -4.57 2.71
C TYR A 237 -4.70 -5.37 1.41
N GLY A 238 -5.62 -5.10 0.48
CA GLY A 238 -5.78 -5.86 -0.75
C GLY A 238 -4.69 -5.65 -1.81
N LYS A 239 -4.13 -4.44 -1.90
CA LYS A 239 -3.20 -4.00 -2.95
C LYS A 239 -1.92 -3.39 -2.39
N GLY A 240 -1.61 -3.57 -1.11
CA GLY A 240 -0.52 -2.91 -0.36
C GLY A 240 0.87 -3.04 -0.97
N TRP A 241 1.02 -3.88 -1.97
CA TRP A 241 2.01 -3.65 -3.01
C TRP A 241 1.33 -3.67 -4.36
N ARG A 242 1.21 -2.49 -5.00
CA ARG A 242 1.45 -2.43 -6.44
C ARG A 242 2.92 -2.79 -6.62
N SER A 243 3.18 -4.09 -6.76
CA SER A 243 4.51 -4.55 -7.06
C SER A 243 4.86 -3.97 -8.43
N PHE A 244 6.04 -3.36 -8.57
CA PHE A 244 6.47 -2.79 -9.85
C PHE A 244 6.38 -3.81 -11.01
N ARG A 245 6.48 -5.11 -10.71
CA ARG A 245 6.21 -6.22 -11.65
C ARG A 245 4.82 -6.23 -12.31
N GLU A 246 3.83 -5.58 -11.71
CA GLU A 246 2.46 -5.47 -12.26
C GLU A 246 2.38 -4.42 -13.37
N THR A 247 3.26 -3.43 -13.33
CA THR A 247 3.30 -2.31 -14.29
C THR A 247 4.53 -2.34 -15.19
N MET A 248 5.53 -3.16 -14.85
CA MET A 248 6.77 -3.34 -15.59
C MET A 248 6.81 -4.68 -16.33
N ARG A 249 7.89 -4.92 -17.08
CA ARG A 249 8.13 -6.12 -17.89
C ARG A 249 9.17 -7.04 -17.26
N PRO A 250 8.82 -7.81 -16.20
CA PRO A 250 9.73 -8.80 -15.64
C PRO A 250 10.04 -9.95 -16.62
N ASP A 251 9.29 -10.07 -17.72
CA ASP A 251 9.52 -11.00 -18.83
C ASP A 251 10.54 -10.50 -19.86
N CYS A 252 11.17 -9.35 -19.61
CA CYS A 252 12.29 -8.84 -20.39
C CYS A 252 13.60 -9.45 -19.90
N ARG A 253 14.48 -9.87 -20.81
CA ARG A 253 15.82 -10.40 -20.49
C ARG A 253 16.74 -9.39 -19.78
N HIS A 254 16.42 -8.11 -19.85
CA HIS A 254 17.18 -7.03 -19.22
C HIS A 254 16.66 -6.68 -17.81
N PHE A 255 15.58 -7.31 -17.36
CA PHE A 255 14.97 -7.03 -16.08
C PHE A 255 15.62 -7.85 -14.97
N GLU A 256 16.29 -7.18 -14.04
CA GLU A 256 16.91 -7.79 -12.88
C GLU A 256 16.35 -7.19 -11.58
N LEU A 257 16.57 -7.89 -10.47
CA LEU A 257 16.33 -7.36 -9.14
C LEU A 257 17.67 -7.09 -8.47
N HIS A 258 17.93 -5.82 -8.16
CA HIS A 258 19.08 -5.43 -7.36
C HIS A 258 18.68 -5.37 -5.89
N ARG A 259 19.63 -5.71 -5.02
CA ARG A 259 19.45 -5.69 -3.57
C ARG A 259 20.04 -4.41 -3.01
N GLU A 260 19.22 -3.66 -2.30
CA GLU A 260 19.61 -2.43 -1.61
C GLU A 260 19.35 -2.62 -0.12
N GLY A 261 20.35 -3.18 0.59
CA GLY A 261 20.20 -3.64 1.96
C GLY A 261 19.10 -4.71 2.10
N ARG A 262 18.00 -4.37 2.76
CA ARG A 262 16.80 -5.21 2.94
C ARG A 262 15.74 -4.98 1.86
N ALA A 263 15.96 -4.10 0.90
CA ALA A 263 15.08 -3.86 -0.23
C ALA A 263 15.49 -4.62 -1.50
N LEU A 264 14.53 -4.73 -2.43
CA LEU A 264 14.73 -5.23 -3.78
C LEU A 264 14.15 -4.18 -4.72
N VAL A 265 14.96 -3.69 -5.65
CA VAL A 265 14.58 -2.67 -6.64
C VAL A 265 14.68 -3.24 -8.06
N PRO A 266 13.82 -2.83 -9.00
CA PRO A 266 13.95 -3.24 -10.38
C PRO A 266 15.18 -2.57 -11.00
N TYR A 267 15.96 -3.31 -11.77
CA TYR A 267 17.10 -2.79 -12.50
C TYR A 267 17.02 -3.20 -13.97
N CYS A 268 17.34 -2.29 -14.87
CA CYS A 268 17.37 -2.58 -16.30
C CYS A 268 18.81 -2.58 -16.79
N THR A 269 19.34 -3.76 -17.14
CA THR A 269 20.75 -3.88 -17.59
C THR A 269 21.03 -3.18 -18.91
N ALA A 270 20.02 -2.97 -19.77
CA ALA A 270 20.17 -2.18 -21.00
C ALA A 270 20.26 -0.66 -20.73
N LYS A 271 19.67 -0.18 -19.63
CA LYS A 271 19.66 1.24 -19.25
C LYS A 271 20.65 1.56 -18.13
N GLU A 272 21.21 0.53 -17.51
CA GLU A 272 22.15 0.59 -16.40
C GLU A 272 21.65 1.41 -15.20
N ARG A 273 20.33 1.32 -14.93
CA ARG A 273 19.68 2.00 -13.80
C ARG A 273 18.34 1.38 -13.42
N VAL A 274 17.75 1.90 -12.35
CA VAL A 274 16.34 1.68 -12.03
C VAL A 274 15.45 2.36 -13.10
N PRO A 275 14.61 1.62 -13.84
CA PRO A 275 13.69 2.22 -14.80
C PRO A 275 12.40 2.68 -14.09
N THR A 276 11.71 3.66 -14.66
CA THR A 276 10.34 3.98 -14.27
C THR A 276 9.34 3.00 -14.91
N ALA A 277 8.12 2.92 -14.37
CA ALA A 277 7.06 2.11 -14.96
C ALA A 277 6.64 2.61 -16.36
N ALA A 278 6.79 3.92 -16.63
CA ALA A 278 6.52 4.50 -17.94
C ALA A 278 7.55 4.06 -19.00
N GLU A 279 8.81 3.89 -18.59
CA GLU A 279 9.90 3.43 -19.46
C GLU A 279 9.87 1.92 -19.67
N CYS A 280 9.59 1.14 -18.63
CA CYS A 280 9.58 -0.33 -18.68
C CYS A 280 8.20 -0.91 -19.06
N LYS A 281 7.60 -0.45 -20.16
CA LYS A 281 6.31 -0.95 -20.67
C LYS A 281 6.34 -1.22 -22.17
N GLY A 282 5.18 -1.50 -22.78
CA GLY A 282 5.03 -1.96 -24.18
C GLY A 282 5.66 -1.11 -25.29
N GLY A 283 6.15 0.10 -25.01
CA GLY A 283 6.87 0.95 -25.97
C GLY A 283 8.40 1.01 -25.78
N CYS A 284 8.98 0.21 -24.89
CA CYS A 284 10.42 0.23 -24.63
C CYS A 284 11.21 -0.30 -25.84
N PRO A 285 12.14 0.49 -26.44
CA PRO A 285 12.92 0.05 -27.60
C PRO A 285 13.90 -1.08 -27.26
N ASP A 286 14.39 -1.12 -26.02
CA ASP A 286 15.31 -2.17 -25.55
C ASP A 286 14.58 -3.43 -25.07
N PHE A 287 13.24 -3.49 -25.19
CA PHE A 287 12.51 -4.66 -24.73
C PHE A 287 12.91 -5.87 -25.56
N SER A 288 13.45 -6.88 -24.89
CA SER A 288 13.76 -8.17 -25.48
C SER A 288 13.18 -9.25 -24.57
N PRO A 289 12.20 -10.05 -25.03
CA PRO A 289 11.58 -11.07 -24.20
C PRO A 289 12.61 -12.12 -23.80
N GLU A 290 12.37 -12.78 -22.67
CA GLU A 290 13.15 -13.95 -22.28
C GLU A 290 13.22 -14.99 -23.41
N PRO A 291 14.43 -15.42 -23.81
CA PRO A 291 14.61 -16.48 -24.79
C PRO A 291 13.79 -17.73 -24.42
N PRO A 292 13.14 -18.41 -25.38
CA PRO A 292 12.32 -19.58 -25.09
C PRO A 292 13.04 -20.64 -24.24
N GLN A 293 14.32 -20.89 -24.52
CA GLN A 293 15.17 -21.83 -23.79
C GLN A 293 15.30 -21.53 -22.28
N TRP A 294 15.12 -20.29 -21.84
CA TRP A 294 15.13 -19.94 -20.40
C TRP A 294 13.85 -20.37 -19.70
N ARG A 295 12.75 -20.55 -20.44
CA ARG A 295 11.42 -20.84 -19.87
C ARG A 295 11.11 -22.34 -19.79
N THR A 296 11.89 -23.19 -20.47
CA THR A 296 11.57 -24.61 -20.67
C THR A 296 12.31 -25.59 -19.76
N ASN A 297 13.41 -25.18 -19.11
CA ASN A 297 14.36 -26.14 -18.53
C ASN A 297 14.21 -26.43 -17.02
N GLY A 298 13.14 -25.96 -16.37
CA GLY A 298 12.77 -26.32 -14.99
C GLY A 298 13.69 -25.79 -13.88
N TRP A 299 15.01 -26.00 -13.99
CA TRP A 299 16.03 -25.64 -13.02
C TRP A 299 16.92 -24.50 -13.56
N PRO A 300 17.31 -23.49 -12.74
CA PRO A 300 16.95 -23.29 -11.33
C PRO A 300 15.60 -22.57 -11.13
N ILE A 301 14.97 -22.05 -12.19
CA ILE A 301 13.68 -21.35 -12.13
C ILE A 301 12.76 -21.85 -13.25
N GLU A 302 11.73 -22.59 -12.88
CA GLU A 302 10.75 -23.11 -13.83
C GLU A 302 9.94 -21.95 -14.46
N GLY A 303 9.90 -21.89 -15.79
CA GLY A 303 9.21 -20.84 -16.54
C GLY A 303 10.00 -19.55 -16.72
N GLY A 304 11.29 -19.53 -16.36
CA GLY A 304 12.22 -18.44 -16.65
C GLY A 304 12.33 -17.37 -15.55
N PRO A 305 13.34 -16.49 -15.64
CA PRO A 305 13.65 -15.48 -14.63
C PRO A 305 12.46 -14.62 -14.20
N GLY A 306 11.62 -14.17 -15.12
CA GLY A 306 10.47 -13.31 -14.86
C GLY A 306 9.40 -13.98 -14.03
N LYS A 307 9.16 -15.28 -14.22
CA LYS A 307 8.29 -16.07 -13.32
C LYS A 307 8.93 -16.20 -11.94
N GLY A 308 10.25 -16.39 -11.87
CA GLY A 308 11.01 -16.39 -10.62
C GLY A 308 10.91 -15.07 -9.84
N VAL A 309 11.09 -13.94 -10.52
CA VAL A 309 10.93 -12.59 -9.96
C VAL A 309 9.52 -12.40 -9.41
N ARG A 310 8.49 -12.80 -10.16
CA ARG A 310 7.10 -12.74 -9.69
C ARG A 310 6.89 -13.56 -8.42
N ALA A 311 7.32 -14.82 -8.43
CA ALA A 311 7.20 -15.70 -7.28
C ALA A 311 7.97 -15.19 -6.06
N LEU A 312 9.17 -14.63 -6.24
CA LEU A 312 9.97 -14.05 -5.16
C LEU A 312 9.26 -12.86 -4.50
N LEU A 313 8.75 -11.92 -5.30
CA LEU A 313 8.05 -10.74 -4.80
C LEU A 313 6.70 -11.11 -4.15
N GLU A 314 6.05 -12.17 -4.62
CA GLU A 314 4.84 -12.72 -3.98
C GLU A 314 5.14 -13.34 -2.63
N ARG A 315 6.19 -14.17 -2.53
CA ARG A 315 6.62 -14.74 -1.24
C ARG A 315 7.01 -13.66 -0.24
N ARG A 316 7.72 -12.62 -0.70
CA ARG A 316 8.03 -11.46 0.15
C ARG A 316 6.76 -10.80 0.67
N ARG A 317 5.81 -10.47 -0.22
CA ARG A 317 4.52 -9.89 0.17
C ARG A 317 3.77 -10.76 1.17
N ALA A 318 3.75 -12.08 1.00
CA ALA A 318 3.09 -12.99 1.93
C ALA A 318 3.76 -13.00 3.31
N ARG A 319 5.09 -12.90 3.37
CA ARG A 319 5.82 -12.78 4.64
C ARG A 319 5.55 -11.44 5.34
N GLU A 320 5.58 -10.32 4.62
CA GLU A 320 5.29 -9.02 5.25
C GLU A 320 3.85 -8.98 5.76
N ARG A 321 2.91 -9.62 5.05
CA ARG A 321 1.56 -9.84 5.59
C ARG A 321 1.63 -10.56 6.92
N ARG A 322 2.24 -11.75 7.00
CA ARG A 322 2.39 -12.53 8.24
C ARG A 322 2.97 -11.71 9.39
N ARG A 323 4.03 -10.95 9.13
CA ARG A 323 4.64 -10.04 10.11
C ARG A 323 3.63 -9.04 10.70
N ALA A 324 2.71 -8.51 9.90
CA ALA A 324 1.68 -7.58 10.36
C ALA A 324 0.66 -8.17 11.36
N VAL A 325 0.68 -9.48 11.66
CA VAL A 325 -0.10 -10.04 12.79
C VAL A 325 0.79 -10.73 13.83
N GLY A 326 2.10 -10.46 13.82
CA GLY A 326 3.05 -11.09 14.74
C GLY A 326 3.39 -12.55 14.43
N GLU A 327 3.09 -13.04 13.21
CA GLU A 327 3.55 -14.35 12.74
C GLU A 327 4.94 -14.23 12.08
N GLU A 328 5.90 -15.08 12.49
CA GLU A 328 7.23 -15.23 11.84
C GLU A 328 7.15 -15.87 10.43
#